data_AF-A0AAJ1P7T9-F1
#
_entry.id   AF-A0AAJ1P7T9-F1
#
_cell.length_a   1.000
_cell.length_b   1.000
_cell.length_c   1.000
_cell.angle_alpha   90.00
_cell.angle_beta   90.00
_cell.angle_gamma   90.00
#
_symmetry.space_group_name_H-M   'P 1'
#
loop_
_entity.id
_entity.type
_entity.pdbx_description
1 polymer ?
#
loop_
_entity_poly.entity_id
_entity_poly.type
_entity_poly.pdbx_seq_one_letter_code
_entity_poly.pdbx_strand_id
1 'polypeptide(L)' 'MADIVKIRGSVFAPYAWLEHIKDPTTGNLFEYTGDAREFTPYAVNTMRSRLEQEVIIDFYKKKFFHMQMLVS' A
#
# COMPACT_ATOMS: atom_id res chain seq x y z
N MET A 1 -15.85 -26.04 -0.09
CA MET A 1 -15.86 -24.81 0.73
C MET A 1 -14.43 -24.35 0.87
N ALA A 2 -14.13 -23.05 0.97
CA ALA A 2 -12.75 -22.59 1.14
C ALA A 2 -12.33 -22.64 2.62
N ASP A 3 -11.15 -23.19 2.91
CA ASP A 3 -10.66 -23.34 4.29
C ASP A 3 -9.93 -22.10 4.81
N ILE A 4 -9.27 -21.36 3.91
CA ILE A 4 -8.54 -20.13 4.21
C ILE A 4 -8.89 -19.08 3.16
N VAL A 5 -9.19 -17.86 3.63
CA VAL A 5 -9.42 -16.69 2.78
C VAL A 5 -8.46 -15.58 3.21
N LYS A 6 -7.75 -14.98 2.24
CA LYS A 6 -6.90 -13.80 2.45
C LYS A 6 -7.53 -12.58 1.78
N ILE A 7 -7.64 -11.48 2.52
CA ILE A 7 -8.04 -10.17 2.03
C ILE A 7 -6.84 -9.23 2.13
N ARG A 8 -6.53 -8.54 1.04
CA ARG A 8 -5.41 -7.59 0.95
C ARG A 8 -5.94 -6.19 0.65
N GLY A 9 -5.59 -5.24 1.51
CA GLY A 9 -5.73 -3.81 1.29
C GLY A 9 -4.37 -3.19 0.93
N SER A 10 -4.34 -2.37 -0.12
CA SER A 10 -3.12 -1.69 -0.57
C SER A 10 -3.48 -0.33 -1.13
N VAL A 11 -2.82 0.71 -0.61
CA VAL A 11 -2.92 2.10 -1.11
C VAL A 11 -1.57 2.46 -1.71
N PHE A 12 -1.55 2.98 -2.94
CA PHE A 12 -0.31 3.35 -3.63
C PHE A 12 -0.56 4.51 -4.62
N ALA A 13 0.49 5.26 -4.93
CA ALA A 13 0.53 6.25 -5.99
C ALA A 13 1.22 5.63 -7.22
N PRO A 14 0.56 5.49 -8.38
CA PRO A 14 1.11 4.72 -9.50
C PRO A 14 2.35 5.35 -10.15
N TYR A 15 2.54 6.65 -9.96
CA TYR A 15 3.64 7.42 -10.54
C TYR A 15 4.96 7.20 -9.81
N ALA A 16 6.09 7.52 -10.46
CA ALA A 16 7.40 7.56 -9.79
C ALA A 16 7.55 8.78 -8.88
N TRP A 17 6.91 9.88 -9.25
CA TRP A 17 6.85 11.13 -8.51
C TRP A 17 5.44 11.71 -8.66
N LEU A 18 4.92 12.31 -7.59
CA LEU A 18 3.70 13.08 -7.66
C LEU A 18 3.95 14.42 -8.36
N GLU A 19 2.89 15.04 -8.85
CA GLU A 19 2.97 16.42 -9.33
C GLU A 19 3.50 17.33 -8.22
N HIS A 20 4.49 18.15 -8.55
CA HIS A 20 5.16 18.98 -7.56
C HIS A 20 4.25 20.11 -7.08
N ILE A 21 4.38 20.47 -5.81
CA ILE A 21 3.65 21.59 -5.22
C ILE A 21 4.60 22.78 -5.15
N LYS A 22 4.26 23.88 -5.81
CA LYS A 22 5.02 25.13 -5.74
C LYS A 22 4.44 26.05 -4.67
N ASP A 23 5.27 26.45 -3.71
CA ASP A 23 4.92 27.50 -2.75
C ASP A 23 4.92 28.87 -3.46
N PRO A 24 3.79 29.58 -3.51
CA PRO A 24 3.71 30.87 -4.19
C PRO A 24 4.48 31.98 -3.47
N THR A 25 4.80 31.82 -2.18
CA THR A 25 5.47 32.83 -1.35
C THR A 25 6.99 32.68 -1.42
N THR A 26 7.48 31.45 -1.28
CA THR A 26 8.94 31.18 -1.25
C THR A 26 9.49 30.77 -2.62
N GLY A 27 8.63 30.33 -3.54
CA GLY A 27 9.02 29.76 -4.82
C GLY A 27 9.54 28.31 -4.74
N ASN A 28 9.58 27.73 -3.54
CA ASN A 28 10.06 26.36 -3.32
C ASN A 28 9.18 25.33 -4.03
N LEU A 29 9.80 24.25 -4.49
CA LEU A 29 9.14 23.10 -5.10
C LEU A 29 9.21 21.91 -4.14
N PHE A 30 8.06 21.37 -3.77
CA PHE A 30 7.94 20.16 -2.97
C PHE A 30 7.63 18.97 -3.87
N GLU A 31 8.46 17.95 -3.79
CA GLU A 31 8.32 16.70 -4.53
C GLU A 31 8.13 15.54 -3.57
N TYR A 32 7.19 14.66 -3.91
CA TYR A 32 6.95 13.42 -3.18
C TYR A 32 7.16 12.26 -4.15
N THR A 33 7.96 11.28 -3.74
CA THR A 33 8.08 10.03 -4.48
C THR A 33 6.70 9.38 -4.58
N GLY A 34 6.47 8.60 -5.63
CA GLY A 34 5.34 7.67 -5.73
C GLY A 34 5.83 6.22 -5.67
N ASP A 35 4.94 5.26 -5.93
CA ASP A 35 5.24 3.83 -5.83
C ASP A 35 5.71 3.22 -7.16
N ALA A 36 5.62 3.96 -8.26
CA ALA A 36 6.10 3.58 -9.60
C ALA A 36 5.61 2.19 -10.06
N ARG A 37 4.31 1.90 -9.89
CA ARG A 37 3.74 0.60 -10.25
C ARG A 37 2.29 0.69 -10.69
N GLU A 38 1.85 -0.35 -11.37
CA GLU A 38 0.45 -0.60 -11.73
C GLU A 38 -0.26 -1.47 -10.69
N PHE A 39 -1.57 -1.67 -10.91
CA PHE A 39 -2.36 -2.64 -10.15
C PHE A 39 -1.77 -4.05 -10.27
N THR A 40 -1.37 -4.61 -9.14
CA THR A 40 -0.91 -6.00 -9.02
C THR A 40 -1.18 -6.51 -7.61
N PRO A 41 -1.59 -7.77 -7.45
CA PRO A 41 -1.71 -8.39 -6.14
C PRO A 41 -0.34 -8.74 -5.52
N TYR A 42 0.73 -8.74 -6.31
CA TYR A 42 2.07 -9.22 -5.92
C TYR A 42 2.99 -8.12 -5.37
N ALA A 43 2.42 -7.04 -4.81
CA ALA A 43 3.20 -5.93 -4.23
C ALA A 43 3.53 -6.12 -2.74
N VAL A 44 3.26 -7.31 -2.16
CA VAL A 44 3.42 -7.60 -0.74
C VAL A 44 4.88 -7.43 -0.32
N ASN A 45 5.15 -6.73 0.78
CA ASN A 45 6.52 -6.53 1.31
C ASN A 45 7.52 -5.87 0.33
N THR A 46 7.05 -5.24 -0.74
CA THR A 46 7.93 -4.60 -1.74
C THR A 46 8.30 -3.16 -1.38
N MET A 47 7.69 -2.60 -0.32
CA MET A 47 7.75 -1.18 0.03
C MET A 47 7.23 -0.26 -1.11
N ARG A 48 6.37 -0.78 -1.98
CA ARG A 48 5.70 -0.05 -3.09
C ARG A 48 4.21 0.19 -2.83
N SER A 49 3.85 0.42 -1.57
CA SER A 49 2.52 0.87 -1.17
C SER A 49 2.71 1.87 -0.03
N ARG A 50 1.83 2.86 0.12
CA ARG A 50 1.77 3.78 1.27
C ARG A 50 1.19 3.13 2.51
N LEU A 51 0.22 2.25 2.28
CA LEU A 51 -0.37 1.43 3.32
C LEU A 51 -0.56 0.03 2.77
N GLU A 52 -0.14 -0.95 3.56
CA GLU A 52 -0.33 -2.35 3.25
C GLU A 52 -0.97 -3.06 4.45
N GLN A 53 -2.05 -3.79 4.16
CA GLN A 53 -2.80 -4.52 5.18
C GLN A 53 -3.22 -5.89 4.64
N GLU A 54 -3.04 -6.91 5.46
CA GLU A 54 -3.55 -8.25 5.19
C GLU A 54 -4.40 -8.74 6.35
N VAL A 55 -5.51 -9.41 6.00
CA VAL A 55 -6.34 -10.16 6.94
C VAL A 55 -6.48 -11.57 6.40
N ILE A 56 -6.17 -12.56 7.25
CA ILE A 56 -6.28 -13.98 6.92
C ILE A 56 -7.34 -14.58 7.83
N ILE A 57 -8.35 -15.19 7.23
CA ILE A 57 -9.43 -15.91 7.91
C ILE A 57 -9.18 -17.40 7.70
N ASP A 58 -8.93 -18.12 8.79
CA ASP A 58 -8.74 -19.57 8.81
C ASP A 58 -9.97 -20.21 9.45
N PHE A 59 -10.84 -20.80 8.61
CA PHE A 59 -12.10 -21.40 9.04
C PHE A 59 -11.89 -22.72 9.78
N TYR A 60 -10.82 -23.44 9.47
CA TYR A 60 -10.47 -24.68 10.17
C TYR A 60 -10.02 -24.39 11.60
N LYS A 61 -9.17 -23.39 11.81
CA LYS A 61 -8.68 -22.98 13.14
C LYS A 61 -9.65 -22.05 13.87
N LYS A 62 -10.69 -21.55 13.21
CA LYS A 62 -11.64 -20.54 13.72
C LYS A 62 -10.91 -19.30 14.25
N LYS A 63 -9.92 -18.81 13.51
CA LYS A 63 -9.10 -17.64 13.88
C LYS A 63 -8.99 -16.66 12.72
N PHE A 64 -8.76 -15.39 13.06
CA PHE A 64 -8.29 -14.39 12.11
C PHE A 64 -6.91 -13.89 12.51
N PHE A 65 -6.09 -13.59 11.51
CA PHE A 65 -4.79 -12.97 11.65
C PHE A 65 -4.81 -11.64 10.90
N HIS A 66 -4.21 -10.62 11.49
CA HIS A 66 -4.13 -9.29 10.90
C HIS A 66 -2.68 -8.81 10.92
N MET A 67 -2.23 -8.28 9.79
CA MET A 67 -0.93 -7.64 9.66
C MET A 67 -1.14 -6.28 8.99
N GLN A 68 -0.61 -5.24 9.60
CA GLN A 68 -0.52 -3.90 9.02
C GLN A 68 0.94 -3.51 8.95
N MET A 69 1.38 -3.06 7.78
CA MET A 69 2.67 -2.44 7.61
C MET A 69 2.47 -0.98 7.25
N LEU A 70 3.04 -0.11 8.08
CA LEU A 70 3.27 1.28 7.74
C LEU A 70 4.51 1.31 6.85
N VAL A 71 4.35 1.85 5.65
CA VAL A 71 5.44 2.03 4.71
C VAL A 71 5.72 3.52 4.65
N SER A 72 6.96 3.90 4.96
CA SER A 72 7.46 5.28 5.09
C SER A 72 7.29 6.11 3.83
#